data_AF-A0A3N2AUA0-F1
#
_entry.id   AF-A0A3N2AUA0-F1
#
_cell.length_a   1.000
_cell.length_b   1.000
_cell.length_c   1.000
_cell.angle_alpha   90.00
_cell.angle_beta   90.00
_cell.angle_gamma   90.00
#
_symmetry.space_group_name_H-M   'P 1'
#
loop_
_entity.id
_entity.type
_entity.pdbx_description
1 polymer ?
#
loop_
_entity_poly.entity_id
_entity_poly.type
_entity_poly.pdbx_seq_one_letter_code
_entity_poly.pdbx_strand_id
1 'polypeptide(L)'
;MARIPGYSDEELAVAIAAASSWRGVLRQLGLAGTSGNAIRALRSRADRVGADYEHFRGQRRWSDAQITEAVRVARKWSDVVERLDLQSDAALATVIGHAARIGLDVARLDVRSPALPRHAPTPQLRHLARAGALLAASWYSLCGWDVSWPLEPSRYDLLVNDGATVRRVQVKTTTVRVADSWKVYLSTAGRERKTYSAHEIDEFFVIDGDLNCYLIPLASVGGLQAIHLRAYESFRLPSAWRILGPAGAEAAAPRTLWPSSTEGVHVSQDEHAAQHHVPSPGEPSIPELEADQTEAPRPEEEIADALRAEPDARRGDSTHE
;
A
#
# COMPACT_ATOMS: atom_id res chain seq x y z
N MET A 1 59.50 -23.35 10.82
CA MET A 1 58.70 -22.48 9.94
C MET A 1 57.81 -23.37 9.07
N ALA A 2 56.55 -23.57 9.45
CA ALA A 2 55.64 -24.48 8.75
C ALA A 2 54.77 -23.70 7.74
N ARG A 3 54.94 -24.06 6.46
CA ARG A 3 54.29 -23.49 5.29
C ARG A 3 52.96 -24.23 5.09
N ILE A 4 51.83 -23.54 5.17
CA ILE A 4 50.55 -24.12 4.73
C ILE A 4 50.66 -24.31 3.20
N PRO A 5 50.39 -25.52 2.66
CA PRO A 5 50.48 -25.75 1.22
C PRO A 5 49.39 -24.94 0.52
N GLY A 6 49.79 -24.03 -0.36
CA GLY A 6 48.84 -23.24 -1.15
C GLY A 6 49.51 -22.20 -2.05
N TYR A 7 50.28 -21.26 -1.49
CA TYR A 7 51.01 -20.21 -2.21
C TYR A 7 51.84 -19.33 -1.23
N SER A 8 52.95 -18.80 -1.73
CA SER A 8 53.89 -17.87 -1.07
C SER A 8 53.43 -16.41 -1.17
N ASP A 9 54.10 -15.52 -0.43
CA ASP A 9 53.81 -14.08 -0.48
C ASP A 9 54.17 -13.46 -1.84
N GLU A 10 55.20 -14.01 -2.50
CA GLU A 10 55.61 -13.61 -3.85
C GLU A 10 54.59 -14.04 -4.90
N GLU A 11 54.10 -15.29 -4.83
CA GLU A 11 53.01 -15.78 -5.69
C GLU A 11 51.72 -14.96 -5.49
N LEU A 12 51.43 -14.54 -4.25
CA LEU A 12 50.32 -13.65 -3.96
C LEU A 12 50.49 -12.27 -4.62
N ALA A 13 51.67 -11.66 -4.53
CA ALA A 13 51.95 -10.36 -5.14
C ALA A 13 51.81 -10.41 -6.68
N VAL A 14 52.35 -11.46 -7.31
CA VAL A 14 52.20 -11.69 -8.77
C VAL A 14 50.73 -11.86 -9.14
N ALA A 15 49.97 -12.65 -8.38
CA ALA A 15 48.56 -12.88 -8.64
C ALA A 15 47.69 -11.61 -8.46
N ILE A 16 48.06 -10.72 -7.53
CA ILE A 16 47.42 -9.43 -7.33
C ILE A 16 47.68 -8.49 -8.51
N ALA A 17 48.93 -8.39 -8.96
CA ALA A 17 49.31 -7.54 -10.08
C ALA A 17 48.60 -7.92 -11.39
N ALA A 18 48.37 -9.22 -11.62
CA ALA A 18 47.75 -9.73 -12.85
C ALA A 18 46.21 -9.83 -12.80
N ALA A 19 45.57 -9.58 -11.65
CA ALA A 19 44.12 -9.64 -11.50
C ALA A 19 43.48 -8.24 -11.41
N SER A 20 42.15 -8.18 -11.55
CA SER A 20 41.33 -6.97 -11.35
C SER A 20 40.29 -7.12 -10.24
N SER A 21 40.31 -8.26 -9.53
CA SER A 21 39.42 -8.57 -8.40
C SER A 21 39.97 -9.71 -7.54
N TRP A 22 39.57 -9.79 -6.27
CA TRP A 22 39.95 -10.90 -5.37
C TRP A 22 39.51 -12.28 -5.86
N ARG A 23 38.37 -12.35 -6.56
CA ARG A 23 37.95 -13.59 -7.21
C ARG A 23 38.88 -13.97 -8.36
N GLY A 24 39.44 -12.97 -9.05
CA GLY A 24 40.51 -13.17 -10.04
C GLY A 24 41.81 -13.68 -9.40
N VAL A 25 42.22 -13.10 -8.27
CA VAL A 25 43.40 -13.55 -7.50
C VAL A 25 43.25 -15.00 -7.07
N LEU A 26 42.09 -15.38 -6.52
CA LEU A 26 41.80 -16.77 -6.17
C LEU A 26 41.96 -17.71 -7.37
N ARG A 27 41.40 -17.35 -8.54
CA ARG A 27 41.54 -18.16 -9.76
C ARG A 27 43.00 -18.29 -10.21
N GLN A 28 43.80 -17.23 -10.11
CA GLN A 28 45.21 -17.28 -10.48
C GLN A 28 46.05 -18.14 -9.53
N LEU A 29 45.68 -18.19 -8.25
CA LEU A 29 46.31 -19.06 -7.25
C LEU A 29 45.78 -20.50 -7.27
N GLY A 30 44.96 -20.87 -8.27
CA GLY A 30 44.36 -22.20 -8.37
C GLY A 30 43.28 -22.49 -7.32
N LEU A 31 42.74 -21.46 -6.67
CA LEU A 31 41.74 -21.57 -5.61
C LEU A 31 40.33 -21.26 -6.12
N ALA A 32 39.33 -21.84 -5.46
CA ALA A 32 37.93 -21.60 -5.77
C ALA A 32 37.53 -20.12 -5.51
N GLY A 33 37.19 -19.39 -6.58
CA GLY A 33 36.84 -17.97 -6.56
C GLY A 33 35.52 -17.59 -5.86
N THR A 34 34.87 -18.52 -5.16
CA THR A 34 33.55 -18.33 -4.53
C THR A 34 33.61 -18.19 -3.01
N SER A 35 34.75 -18.53 -2.36
CA SER A 35 34.86 -18.50 -0.90
C SER A 35 35.13 -17.08 -0.35
N GLY A 36 34.15 -16.51 0.35
CA GLY A 36 34.31 -15.21 1.03
C GLY A 36 35.36 -15.22 2.16
N ASN A 37 35.59 -16.37 2.80
CA ASN A 37 36.63 -16.51 3.83
C ASN A 37 38.04 -16.52 3.21
N ALA A 38 38.21 -17.17 2.06
CA ALA A 38 39.48 -17.16 1.35
C ALA A 38 39.84 -15.75 0.83
N ILE A 39 38.85 -14.99 0.34
CA ILE A 39 39.03 -13.58 -0.04
C ILE A 39 39.49 -12.74 1.16
N ARG A 40 38.89 -12.93 2.34
CA ARG A 40 39.30 -12.22 3.57
C ARG A 40 40.73 -12.56 3.99
N ALA A 41 41.11 -13.83 3.95
CA ALA A 41 42.45 -14.28 4.28
C ALA A 41 43.51 -13.74 3.30
N LEU A 42 43.20 -13.72 2.00
CA LEU A 42 44.06 -13.12 0.96
C LEU A 42 44.27 -11.63 1.20
N ARG A 43 43.21 -10.88 1.49
CA ARG A 43 43.32 -9.44 1.78
C ARG A 43 44.17 -9.18 3.01
N SER A 44 43.89 -9.87 4.12
CA SER A 44 44.67 -9.72 5.36
C SER A 44 46.15 -10.06 5.15
N ARG A 45 46.45 -11.06 4.31
CA ARG A 45 47.83 -11.41 3.95
C ARG A 45 48.48 -10.36 3.05
N ALA A 46 47.76 -9.83 2.07
CA ALA A 46 48.19 -8.75 1.19
C ALA A 46 48.50 -7.46 1.98
N ASP A 47 47.63 -7.10 2.92
CA ASP A 47 47.84 -5.95 3.82
C ASP A 47 49.11 -6.11 4.66
N ARG A 48 49.35 -7.31 5.18
CA ARG A 48 50.53 -7.61 6.01
C ARG A 48 51.84 -7.54 5.22
N VAL A 49 51.82 -7.87 3.93
CA VAL A 49 53.01 -7.83 3.06
C VAL A 49 53.13 -6.53 2.26
N GLY A 50 52.17 -5.61 2.41
CA GLY A 50 52.18 -4.31 1.73
C GLY A 50 51.94 -4.40 0.22
N ALA A 51 51.20 -5.40 -0.27
CA ALA A 51 50.90 -5.52 -1.70
C ALA A 51 49.83 -4.51 -2.13
N ASP A 52 50.07 -3.78 -3.22
CA ASP A 52 49.11 -2.84 -3.81
C ASP A 52 48.03 -3.57 -4.62
N TYR A 53 46.77 -3.26 -4.35
CA TYR A 53 45.60 -3.78 -5.05
C TYR A 53 44.54 -2.70 -5.33
N GLU A 54 44.93 -1.41 -5.36
CA GLU A 54 44.01 -0.27 -5.58
C GLU A 54 43.31 -0.31 -6.95
N HIS A 55 43.90 -0.97 -7.94
CA HIS A 55 43.33 -1.15 -9.28
C HIS A 55 42.11 -2.07 -9.33
N PHE A 56 41.77 -2.77 -8.23
CA PHE A 56 40.62 -3.68 -8.20
C PHE A 56 39.29 -2.90 -8.25
N ARG A 57 38.44 -3.23 -9.22
CA ARG A 57 37.14 -2.57 -9.42
C ARG A 57 36.02 -3.24 -8.62
N GLY A 58 35.01 -2.46 -8.21
CA GLY A 58 33.79 -2.97 -7.56
C GLY A 58 33.93 -3.31 -6.08
N GLN A 59 34.94 -2.76 -5.39
CA GLN A 59 35.14 -2.97 -3.96
C GLN A 59 34.76 -1.75 -3.15
N ARG A 60 34.24 -1.98 -1.94
CA ARG A 60 34.29 -0.97 -0.88
C ARG A 60 35.76 -0.55 -0.69
N ARG A 61 36.02 0.75 -0.73
CA ARG A 61 37.36 1.33 -0.56
C ARG A 61 37.79 1.45 0.90
N TRP A 62 36.93 1.04 1.82
CA TRP A 62 37.14 1.12 3.26
C TRP A 62 37.04 -0.25 3.93
N SER A 63 37.86 -0.45 4.94
CA SER A 63 37.88 -1.60 5.84
C SER A 63 36.85 -1.45 6.97
N ASP A 64 36.56 -2.56 7.67
CA ASP A 64 35.69 -2.57 8.84
C ASP A 64 36.28 -1.69 9.97
N ALA A 65 37.61 -1.61 10.08
CA ALA A 65 38.29 -0.73 11.03
C ALA A 65 38.11 0.74 10.68
N GLN A 66 38.24 1.11 9.40
CA GLN A 66 38.05 2.49 8.93
C GLN A 66 36.63 2.98 9.14
N ILE A 67 35.61 2.17 8.83
CA ILE A 67 34.21 2.56 9.10
C ILE A 67 33.93 2.62 10.60
N THR A 68 34.48 1.71 11.41
CA THR A 68 34.33 1.74 12.87
C THR A 68 34.86 3.04 13.44
N GLU A 69 36.05 3.45 13.03
CA GLU A 69 36.68 4.70 13.47
C GLU A 69 35.93 5.94 12.95
N ALA A 70 35.57 5.95 11.67
CA ALA A 70 34.80 7.05 11.08
C ALA A 70 33.46 7.24 11.79
N VAL A 71 32.74 6.14 12.05
CA VAL A 71 31.49 6.14 12.81
C VAL A 71 31.74 6.60 14.24
N ARG A 72 32.82 6.18 14.92
CA ARG A 72 33.19 6.59 16.29
C ARG A 72 33.36 8.10 16.46
N VAL A 73 33.92 8.78 15.48
CA VAL A 73 34.29 10.21 15.58
C VAL A 73 33.22 11.15 14.99
N ALA A 74 32.47 10.68 14.00
CA ALA A 74 31.45 11.47 13.34
C ALA A 74 30.23 11.77 14.24
N ARG A 75 29.52 12.86 13.93
CA ARG A 75 28.24 13.24 14.56
C ARG A 75 27.04 13.17 13.61
N LYS A 76 27.29 12.97 12.32
CA LYS A 76 26.29 12.77 11.27
C LYS A 76 26.89 11.94 10.14
N TRP A 77 26.05 11.31 9.33
CA TRP A 77 26.53 10.41 8.27
C TRP A 77 27.38 11.06 7.18
N SER A 78 27.15 12.34 6.88
CA SER A 78 28.01 13.08 5.92
C SER A 78 29.47 13.09 6.36
N ASP A 79 29.72 13.21 7.68
CA ASP A 79 31.06 13.25 8.27
C ASP A 79 31.76 11.88 8.17
N VAL A 80 30.98 10.78 8.16
CA VAL A 80 31.48 9.41 7.96
C VAL A 80 31.89 9.22 6.51
N VAL A 81 31.05 9.66 5.56
CA VAL A 81 31.30 9.55 4.12
C VAL A 81 32.53 10.38 3.72
N GLU A 82 32.68 11.59 4.26
CA GLU A 82 33.86 12.44 4.08
C GLU A 82 35.14 11.79 4.62
N ARG A 83 35.10 11.20 5.82
CA ARG A 83 36.25 10.50 6.44
C ARG A 83 36.66 9.23 5.72
N LEU A 84 35.76 8.63 4.95
CA LEU A 84 36.03 7.47 4.12
C LEU A 84 36.46 7.86 2.69
N ASP A 85 36.63 9.17 2.43
CA ASP A 85 36.96 9.77 1.14
C ASP A 85 35.98 9.37 0.01
N LEU A 86 34.70 9.48 0.32
CA LEU A 86 33.61 9.07 -0.56
C LEU A 86 32.86 10.27 -1.08
N GLN A 87 32.73 10.34 -2.39
CA GLN A 87 32.22 11.50 -3.10
C GLN A 87 30.80 11.26 -3.69
N SER A 88 30.07 10.24 -3.24
CA SER A 88 28.76 9.89 -3.83
C SER A 88 27.66 9.53 -2.83
N ASP A 89 26.43 9.95 -3.14
CA ASP A 89 25.22 9.60 -2.37
C ASP A 89 24.93 8.09 -2.38
N ALA A 90 25.31 7.38 -3.44
CA ALA A 90 25.23 5.92 -3.49
C ALA A 90 26.15 5.24 -2.45
N ALA A 91 27.26 5.90 -2.08
CA ALA A 91 28.15 5.41 -1.05
C ALA A 91 27.53 5.53 0.35
N LEU A 92 26.70 6.55 0.59
CA LEU A 92 26.01 6.74 1.88
C LEU A 92 25.13 5.55 2.24
N ALA A 93 24.25 5.11 1.34
CA ALA A 93 23.40 3.94 1.58
C ALA A 93 24.22 2.65 1.82
N THR A 94 25.35 2.51 1.12
CA THR A 94 26.26 1.38 1.28
C THR A 94 26.97 1.40 2.64
N VAL A 95 27.42 2.57 3.09
CA VAL A 95 28.05 2.79 4.40
C VAL A 95 27.05 2.53 5.53
N ILE A 96 25.82 3.08 5.44
CA ILE A 96 24.75 2.86 6.42
C ILE A 96 24.41 1.36 6.54
N GLY A 97 24.12 0.71 5.40
CA GLY A 97 23.80 -0.70 5.37
C GLY A 97 24.95 -1.59 5.83
N HIS A 98 26.21 -1.15 5.66
CA HIS A 98 27.36 -1.88 6.17
C HIS A 98 27.54 -1.73 7.68
N ALA A 99 27.50 -0.50 8.21
CA ALA A 99 27.58 -0.23 9.65
C ALA A 99 26.50 -0.99 10.44
N ALA A 100 25.26 -1.04 9.94
CA ALA A 100 24.19 -1.83 10.53
C ALA A 100 24.51 -3.34 10.55
N ARG A 101 25.10 -3.88 9.46
CA ARG A 101 25.44 -5.30 9.33
C ARG A 101 26.55 -5.75 10.29
N ILE A 102 27.50 -4.88 10.60
CA ILE A 102 28.58 -5.16 11.57
C ILE A 102 28.22 -4.73 13.01
N GLY A 103 26.98 -4.27 13.24
CA GLY A 103 26.47 -3.94 14.56
C GLY A 103 27.10 -2.71 15.20
N LEU A 104 27.54 -1.73 14.41
CA LEU A 104 28.07 -0.48 14.97
C LEU A 104 26.94 0.33 15.63
N ASP A 105 27.23 0.91 16.79
CA ASP A 105 26.36 1.91 17.42
C ASP A 105 26.44 3.23 16.64
N VAL A 106 25.35 3.51 15.91
CA VAL A 106 25.15 4.67 15.05
C VAL A 106 24.11 5.65 15.62
N ALA A 107 23.60 5.43 16.84
CA ALA A 107 22.56 6.28 17.43
C ALA A 107 22.99 7.77 17.53
N ARG A 108 24.29 7.98 17.71
CA ARG A 108 24.95 9.29 17.73
C ARG A 108 25.12 9.97 16.36
N LEU A 109 24.95 9.22 15.26
CA LEU A 109 24.97 9.75 13.90
C LEU A 109 23.57 10.15 13.42
N ASP A 110 22.53 9.71 14.12
CA ASP A 110 21.14 9.92 13.76
C ASP A 110 20.35 10.41 14.97
N VAL A 111 20.38 11.73 15.18
CA VAL A 111 19.61 12.40 16.25
C VAL A 111 18.09 12.21 16.07
N ARG A 112 17.65 11.68 14.92
CA ARG A 112 16.24 11.34 14.66
C ARG A 112 16.08 9.83 14.50
N SER A 113 16.24 9.07 15.57
CA SER A 113 15.61 7.75 15.61
C SER A 113 14.08 7.96 15.60
N PRO A 114 13.35 7.60 14.51
CA PRO A 114 11.90 7.60 14.59
C PRO A 114 11.51 6.62 15.68
N ALA A 115 10.78 7.10 16.69
CA ALA A 115 10.27 6.24 17.73
C ALA A 115 9.40 5.17 17.05
N LEU A 116 9.82 3.90 17.16
CA LEU A 116 8.98 2.80 16.70
C LEU A 116 7.63 2.87 17.43
N PRO A 117 6.50 2.67 16.74
CA PRO A 117 5.21 2.60 17.39
C PRO A 117 5.26 1.59 18.54
N ARG A 118 4.86 2.01 19.75
CA ARG A 118 4.93 1.16 20.95
C ARG A 118 4.02 -0.08 20.84
N HIS A 119 3.03 -0.01 19.95
CA HIS A 119 2.10 -1.09 19.64
C HIS A 119 1.87 -1.18 18.13
N ALA A 120 1.68 -2.40 17.63
CA ALA A 120 1.22 -2.60 16.26
C ALA A 120 -0.16 -1.97 16.08
N PRO A 121 -0.42 -1.23 14.98
CA PRO A 121 -1.75 -0.70 14.71
C PRO A 121 -2.73 -1.86 14.51
N THR A 122 -3.91 -1.74 15.14
CA THR A 122 -4.99 -2.73 14.99
C THR A 122 -6.14 -2.08 14.20
N PRO A 123 -6.59 -2.69 13.09
CA PRO A 123 -7.75 -2.20 12.34
C PRO A 123 -9.02 -2.17 13.20
N GLN A 124 -9.85 -1.15 13.01
CA GLN A 124 -11.09 -0.97 13.76
C GLN A 124 -12.21 -0.55 12.83
N LEU A 125 -13.38 -1.21 12.94
CA LEU A 125 -14.52 -1.01 12.04
C LEU A 125 -15.04 0.42 12.00
N ARG A 126 -14.89 1.20 13.08
CA ARG A 126 -15.25 2.63 13.09
C ARG A 126 -14.49 3.48 12.05
N HIS A 127 -13.35 2.98 11.57
CA HIS A 127 -12.55 3.64 10.54
C HIS A 127 -12.87 3.14 9.12
N LEU A 128 -13.83 2.21 8.97
CA LEU A 128 -14.19 1.63 7.67
C LEU A 128 -14.64 2.68 6.66
N ALA A 129 -15.47 3.65 7.08
CA ALA A 129 -15.94 4.72 6.20
C ALA A 129 -14.78 5.54 5.60
N ARG A 130 -13.75 5.83 6.41
CA ARG A 130 -12.53 6.52 5.96
C ARG A 130 -11.67 5.63 5.04
N ALA A 131 -11.64 4.33 5.28
CA ALA A 131 -10.84 3.37 4.52
C ALA A 131 -11.52 2.88 3.24
N GLY A 132 -12.83 3.07 3.08
CA GLY A 132 -13.63 2.43 2.03
C GLY A 132 -13.08 2.66 0.62
N ALA A 133 -12.78 3.90 0.25
CA ALA A 133 -12.27 4.20 -1.09
C ALA A 133 -10.89 3.57 -1.35
N LEU A 134 -10.04 3.48 -0.33
CA LEU A 134 -8.73 2.81 -0.44
C LEU A 134 -8.88 1.30 -0.60
N LEU A 135 -9.83 0.68 0.11
CA LEU A 135 -10.14 -0.75 -0.03
C LEU A 135 -10.70 -1.07 -1.42
N ALA A 136 -11.64 -0.26 -1.92
CA ALA A 136 -12.18 -0.40 -3.27
C ALA A 136 -11.09 -0.21 -4.33
N ALA A 137 -10.26 0.82 -4.20
CA ALA A 137 -9.13 1.04 -5.11
C ALA A 137 -8.15 -0.14 -5.10
N SER A 138 -7.79 -0.64 -3.91
CA SER A 138 -6.91 -1.80 -3.76
C SER A 138 -7.50 -3.03 -4.46
N TRP A 139 -8.81 -3.25 -4.34
CA TRP A 139 -9.50 -4.33 -5.02
C TRP A 139 -9.31 -4.24 -6.54
N TYR A 140 -9.67 -3.10 -7.15
CA TYR A 140 -9.55 -2.91 -8.59
C TYR A 140 -8.10 -2.99 -9.07
N SER A 141 -7.15 -2.42 -8.32
CA SER A 141 -5.73 -2.52 -8.64
C SER A 141 -5.23 -3.97 -8.58
N LEU A 142 -5.72 -4.79 -7.65
CA LEU A 142 -5.42 -6.23 -7.61
C LEU A 142 -6.03 -7.00 -8.80
N CYS A 143 -7.13 -6.50 -9.37
CA CYS A 143 -7.68 -6.99 -10.64
C CYS A 143 -6.88 -6.51 -11.88
N GLY A 144 -5.84 -5.68 -11.69
CA GLY A 144 -5.05 -5.11 -12.77
C GLY A 144 -5.70 -3.91 -13.46
N TRP A 145 -6.70 -3.29 -12.83
CA TRP A 145 -7.40 -2.13 -13.38
C TRP A 145 -6.75 -0.83 -12.87
N ASP A 146 -6.74 0.19 -13.72
CA ASP A 146 -6.23 1.51 -13.36
C ASP A 146 -7.27 2.25 -12.53
N VAL A 147 -6.84 2.86 -11.41
CA VAL A 147 -7.71 3.59 -10.49
C VAL A 147 -7.22 5.03 -10.38
N SER A 148 -8.15 5.98 -10.46
CA SER A 148 -7.89 7.41 -10.32
C SER A 148 -8.89 8.06 -9.37
N TRP A 149 -8.42 9.00 -8.55
CA TRP A 149 -9.28 9.84 -7.70
C TRP A 149 -9.58 11.16 -8.41
N PRO A 150 -10.82 11.67 -8.33
CA PRO A 150 -11.14 12.99 -8.85
C PRO A 150 -10.38 14.07 -8.05
N LEU A 151 -9.86 15.08 -8.75
CA LEU A 151 -9.18 16.22 -8.13
C LEU A 151 -10.17 17.25 -7.57
N GLU A 152 -11.37 17.31 -8.13
CA GLU A 152 -12.45 18.20 -7.73
C GLU A 152 -13.57 17.44 -7.01
N PRO A 153 -14.34 18.09 -6.11
CA PRO A 153 -15.49 17.47 -5.46
C PRO A 153 -16.44 16.85 -6.49
N SER A 154 -16.54 15.52 -6.45
CA SER A 154 -17.32 14.73 -7.39
C SER A 154 -18.35 13.89 -6.66
N ARG A 155 -19.40 13.48 -7.39
CA ARG A 155 -20.45 12.57 -6.89
C ARG A 155 -20.06 11.09 -6.99
N TYR A 156 -18.83 10.79 -7.37
CA TYR A 156 -18.23 9.46 -7.33
C TYR A 156 -16.91 9.57 -6.58
N ASP A 157 -16.44 8.46 -6.01
CA ASP A 157 -15.19 8.44 -5.26
C ASP A 157 -14.00 8.05 -6.16
N LEU A 158 -14.24 7.20 -7.17
CA LEU A 158 -13.19 6.65 -8.04
C LEU A 158 -13.61 6.69 -9.51
N LEU A 159 -12.63 6.90 -10.39
CA LEU A 159 -12.67 6.50 -11.79
C LEU A 159 -11.84 5.23 -11.94
N VAL A 160 -12.42 4.21 -12.56
CA VAL A 160 -11.76 2.92 -12.75
C VAL A 160 -11.76 2.56 -14.23
N ASN A 161 -10.62 2.14 -14.75
CA ASN A 161 -10.44 1.75 -16.15
C ASN A 161 -9.95 0.30 -16.25
N ASP A 162 -10.71 -0.53 -16.95
CA ASP A 162 -10.39 -1.95 -17.21
C ASP A 162 -9.58 -2.15 -18.51
N GLY A 163 -9.19 -1.07 -19.18
CA GLY A 163 -8.52 -1.05 -20.47
C GLY A 163 -9.47 -0.87 -21.66
N ALA A 164 -10.78 -1.08 -21.46
CA ALA A 164 -11.81 -0.89 -22.48
C ALA A 164 -12.74 0.27 -22.14
N THR A 165 -13.10 0.43 -20.87
CA THR A 165 -14.11 1.38 -20.40
C THR A 165 -13.70 2.05 -19.10
N VAL A 166 -14.04 3.33 -18.97
CA VAL A 166 -13.92 4.08 -17.73
C VAL A 166 -15.26 4.08 -17.00
N ARG A 167 -15.25 3.75 -15.72
CA ARG A 167 -16.43 3.68 -14.83
C ARG A 167 -16.28 4.65 -13.67
N ARG A 168 -17.35 5.36 -13.36
CA ARG A 168 -17.51 6.22 -12.17
C ARG A 168 -18.09 5.41 -11.05
N VAL A 169 -17.30 5.18 -10.01
CA VAL A 169 -17.64 4.30 -8.91
C VAL A 169 -17.87 5.13 -7.66
N GLN A 170 -19.07 5.00 -7.07
CA GLN A 170 -19.35 5.51 -5.74
C GLN A 170 -19.14 4.40 -4.71
N VAL A 171 -18.29 4.67 -3.73
CA VAL A 171 -18.02 3.75 -2.64
C VAL A 171 -19.02 4.03 -1.51
N LYS A 172 -19.57 2.95 -0.95
CA LYS A 172 -20.38 3.00 0.27
C LYS A 172 -19.87 1.97 1.26
N THR A 173 -19.97 2.28 2.54
CA THR A 173 -19.64 1.35 3.60
C THR A 173 -20.80 1.27 4.58
N THR A 174 -20.91 0.13 5.26
CA THR A 174 -21.84 0.00 6.38
C THR A 174 -21.23 -0.79 7.52
N THR A 175 -21.61 -0.42 8.72
CA THR A 175 -21.43 -1.21 9.95
C THR A 175 -22.77 -1.43 10.65
N VAL A 176 -23.89 -1.11 9.97
CA VAL A 176 -25.24 -1.22 10.50
C VAL A 176 -25.86 -2.52 10.01
N ARG A 177 -26.18 -3.41 10.96
CA ARG A 177 -26.85 -4.68 10.70
C ARG A 177 -28.28 -4.62 11.21
N VAL A 178 -29.23 -5.02 10.37
CA VAL A 178 -30.66 -5.08 10.69
C VAL A 178 -31.12 -6.51 10.46
N ALA A 179 -31.55 -7.18 11.54
CA ALA A 179 -31.75 -8.62 11.56
C ALA A 179 -30.52 -9.37 10.98
N ASP A 180 -30.73 -10.24 10.00
CA ASP A 180 -29.66 -11.05 9.40
C ASP A 180 -29.01 -10.41 8.15
N SER A 181 -29.18 -9.10 7.94
CA SER A 181 -28.67 -8.42 6.76
C SER A 181 -28.03 -7.07 7.07
N TRP A 182 -26.95 -6.77 6.37
CA TRP A 182 -26.32 -5.45 6.40
C TRP A 182 -27.20 -4.44 5.65
N LYS A 183 -27.53 -3.32 6.32
CA LYS A 183 -28.30 -2.22 5.73
C LYS A 183 -27.33 -1.13 5.26
N VAL A 184 -27.45 -0.70 4.02
CA VAL A 184 -26.56 0.30 3.41
C VAL A 184 -27.39 1.46 2.91
N TYR A 185 -26.98 2.69 3.23
CA TYR A 185 -27.54 3.90 2.62
C TYR A 185 -26.78 4.23 1.34
N LEU A 186 -27.52 4.32 0.24
CA LEU A 186 -27.01 4.61 -1.10
C LEU A 186 -27.21 6.08 -1.50
N SER A 187 -27.73 6.92 -0.61
CA SER A 187 -27.82 8.37 -0.82
C SER A 187 -26.60 9.11 -0.27
N THR A 188 -26.49 10.40 -0.58
CA THR A 188 -25.63 11.32 0.18
C THR A 188 -26.25 11.58 1.55
N ALA A 189 -25.45 11.67 2.61
CA ALA A 189 -25.94 12.24 3.87
C ALA A 189 -25.83 13.76 3.78
N GLY A 190 -26.89 14.43 4.21
CA GLY A 190 -27.06 15.87 4.16
C GLY A 190 -28.51 16.19 4.54
N ARG A 191 -28.86 17.48 4.63
CA ARG A 191 -30.22 17.94 4.99
C ARG A 191 -31.32 17.32 4.11
N GLU A 192 -31.00 16.95 2.87
CA GLU A 192 -31.89 16.23 1.98
C GLU A 192 -31.14 15.04 1.35
N ARG A 193 -31.68 13.83 1.50
CA ARG A 193 -31.08 12.61 0.95
C ARG A 193 -31.33 12.55 -0.56
N LYS A 194 -30.27 12.76 -1.34
CA LYS A 194 -30.32 12.70 -2.81
C LYS A 194 -29.81 11.34 -3.31
N THR A 195 -30.56 10.74 -4.22
CA THR A 195 -30.17 9.52 -4.96
C THR A 195 -29.19 9.87 -6.09
N TYR A 196 -28.46 8.87 -6.55
CA TYR A 196 -27.54 9.04 -7.68
C TYR A 196 -28.22 8.75 -9.01
N SER A 197 -27.79 9.44 -10.07
CA SER A 197 -28.24 9.20 -11.45
C SER A 197 -27.15 8.57 -12.31
N ALA A 198 -27.52 8.01 -13.47
CA ALA A 198 -26.59 7.43 -14.44
C ALA A 198 -25.62 8.47 -15.05
N HIS A 199 -25.93 9.77 -14.92
CA HIS A 199 -25.01 10.84 -15.28
C HIS A 199 -23.97 11.12 -14.20
N GLU A 200 -24.15 10.61 -12.98
CA GLU A 200 -23.24 10.85 -11.86
C GLU A 200 -22.33 9.64 -11.61
N ILE A 201 -22.90 8.43 -11.62
CA ILE A 201 -22.18 7.20 -11.30
C ILE A 201 -22.65 6.06 -12.20
N ASP A 202 -21.81 5.05 -12.39
CA ASP A 202 -22.14 3.85 -13.14
C ASP A 202 -22.45 2.67 -12.18
N GLU A 203 -21.74 2.59 -11.06
CA GLU A 203 -21.86 1.50 -10.09
C GLU A 203 -21.51 1.92 -8.66
N PHE A 204 -22.03 1.16 -7.70
CA PHE A 204 -21.65 1.21 -6.30
C PHE A 204 -20.65 0.11 -5.96
N PHE A 205 -19.57 0.49 -5.28
CA PHE A 205 -18.71 -0.46 -4.58
C PHE A 205 -19.06 -0.42 -3.10
N VAL A 206 -19.64 -1.50 -2.57
CA VAL A 206 -20.15 -1.53 -1.19
C VAL A 206 -19.32 -2.46 -0.32
N ILE A 207 -18.95 -1.99 0.88
CA ILE A 207 -18.19 -2.78 1.87
C ILE A 207 -19.01 -2.90 3.16
N ASP A 208 -19.30 -4.12 3.59
CA ASP A 208 -20.04 -4.38 4.83
C ASP A 208 -19.13 -4.48 6.07
N GLY A 209 -19.74 -4.64 7.25
CA GLY A 209 -19.02 -4.73 8.52
C GLY A 209 -18.20 -6.01 8.70
N ASP A 210 -18.45 -7.02 7.87
CA ASP A 210 -17.66 -8.25 7.80
C ASP A 210 -16.55 -8.17 6.73
N LEU A 211 -16.37 -6.99 6.13
CA LEU A 211 -15.42 -6.70 5.04
C LEU A 211 -15.69 -7.51 3.76
N ASN A 212 -16.95 -7.86 3.52
CA ASN A 212 -17.37 -8.34 2.22
C ASN A 212 -17.57 -7.17 1.27
N CYS A 213 -17.11 -7.35 0.04
CA CYS A 213 -17.24 -6.36 -1.02
C CYS A 213 -18.35 -6.76 -1.99
N TYR A 214 -19.09 -5.78 -2.47
CA TYR A 214 -20.15 -5.93 -3.46
C TYR A 214 -19.93 -4.92 -4.59
N LEU A 215 -20.17 -5.34 -5.83
CA LEU A 215 -20.17 -4.47 -7.00
C LEU A 215 -21.57 -4.40 -7.59
N ILE A 216 -22.31 -3.35 -7.26
CA ILE A 216 -23.74 -3.23 -7.57
C ILE A 216 -23.93 -2.15 -8.64
N PRO A 217 -24.31 -2.50 -9.88
CA PRO A 217 -24.62 -1.53 -10.92
C PRO A 217 -25.74 -0.57 -10.46
N LEU A 218 -25.65 0.71 -10.82
CA LEU A 218 -26.66 1.69 -10.42
C LEU A 218 -28.07 1.27 -10.86
N ALA A 219 -28.19 0.70 -12.06
CA ALA A 219 -29.46 0.24 -12.62
C ALA A 219 -30.15 -0.84 -11.75
N SER A 220 -29.39 -1.65 -11.01
CA SER A 220 -29.92 -2.72 -10.14
C SER A 220 -30.50 -2.19 -8.82
N VAL A 221 -30.24 -0.93 -8.47
CA VAL A 221 -30.72 -0.32 -7.22
C VAL A 221 -32.14 0.23 -7.37
N GLY A 222 -32.57 0.59 -8.58
CA GLY A 222 -33.93 1.09 -8.83
C GLY A 222 -34.28 2.38 -8.09
N GLY A 223 -33.29 3.24 -7.81
CA GLY A 223 -33.51 4.52 -7.13
C GLY A 223 -33.74 4.45 -5.61
N LEU A 224 -33.58 3.28 -5.00
CA LEU A 224 -33.67 3.11 -3.55
C LEU A 224 -32.58 3.93 -2.81
N GLN A 225 -32.97 4.56 -1.71
CA GLN A 225 -32.04 5.31 -0.84
C GLN A 225 -31.28 4.40 0.14
N ALA A 226 -31.83 3.23 0.44
CA ALA A 226 -31.19 2.23 1.28
C ALA A 226 -31.55 0.83 0.80
N ILE A 227 -30.63 -0.11 0.98
CA ILE A 227 -30.81 -1.52 0.58
C ILE A 227 -30.34 -2.45 1.68
N HIS A 228 -30.89 -3.67 1.68
CA HIS A 228 -30.39 -4.80 2.46
C HIS A 228 -29.50 -5.66 1.56
N LEU A 229 -28.24 -5.85 1.93
CA LEU A 229 -27.25 -6.54 1.09
C LEU A 229 -27.59 -8.00 0.79
N ARG A 230 -28.37 -8.67 1.65
CA ARG A 230 -28.89 -10.01 1.38
C ARG A 230 -29.65 -10.13 0.04
N ALA A 231 -30.36 -9.08 -0.39
CA ALA A 231 -31.06 -9.07 -1.67
C ALA A 231 -30.12 -8.89 -2.88
N TYR A 232 -28.87 -8.51 -2.63
CA TYR A 232 -27.84 -8.21 -3.63
C TYR A 232 -26.67 -9.20 -3.56
N GLU A 233 -26.88 -10.39 -2.99
CA GLU A 233 -25.82 -11.39 -2.79
C GLU A 233 -25.18 -11.86 -4.10
N SER A 234 -25.92 -11.82 -5.22
CA SER A 234 -25.38 -12.11 -6.56
C SER A 234 -24.29 -11.15 -7.01
N PHE A 235 -24.24 -9.95 -6.42
CA PHE A 235 -23.25 -8.91 -6.70
C PHE A 235 -22.04 -8.97 -5.76
N ARG A 236 -22.01 -9.93 -4.83
CA ARG A 236 -20.89 -10.10 -3.91
C ARG A 236 -19.65 -10.51 -4.68
N LEU A 237 -18.57 -9.77 -4.46
CA LEU A 237 -17.27 -10.08 -5.03
C LEU A 237 -16.63 -11.24 -4.25
N PRO A 238 -15.74 -12.02 -4.89
CA PRO A 238 -14.91 -12.98 -4.17
C PRO A 238 -14.21 -12.31 -2.98
N SER A 239 -13.80 -13.05 -1.96
CA SER A 239 -12.98 -12.45 -0.91
C SER A 239 -11.53 -12.34 -1.41
N ALA A 240 -11.10 -11.19 -1.97
CA ALA A 240 -9.69 -10.96 -2.34
C ALA A 240 -8.73 -11.19 -1.17
N TRP A 241 -9.19 -10.93 0.05
CA TRP A 241 -8.44 -11.20 1.27
C TRP A 241 -8.33 -12.70 1.63
N ARG A 242 -9.13 -13.58 1.02
CA ARG A 242 -8.91 -15.05 1.05
C ARG A 242 -7.99 -15.52 -0.10
N ILE A 243 -7.93 -14.79 -1.22
CA ILE A 243 -7.10 -15.14 -2.39
C ILE A 243 -5.60 -14.96 -2.10
N LEU A 244 -5.22 -14.03 -1.22
CA LEU A 244 -3.83 -13.77 -0.82
C LEU A 244 -3.32 -14.65 0.34
N GLY A 245 -4.11 -15.63 0.80
CA GLY A 245 -3.65 -16.64 1.77
C GLY A 245 -2.58 -17.57 1.15
N PRO A 246 -1.74 -18.25 1.96
CA PRO A 246 -0.72 -19.14 1.42
C PRO A 246 -1.38 -20.32 0.69
N ALA A 247 -1.30 -20.27 -0.65
CA ALA A 247 -1.58 -21.30 -1.65
C ALA A 247 -2.90 -22.10 -1.53
N GLY A 248 -3.74 -21.96 -2.57
CA GLY A 248 -4.69 -23.01 -2.95
C GLY A 248 -6.13 -22.78 -2.53
N ALA A 249 -6.75 -21.72 -3.04
CA ALA A 249 -8.16 -21.76 -3.34
C ALA A 249 -8.29 -21.44 -4.83
N GLU A 250 -8.58 -22.49 -5.59
CA GLU A 250 -8.99 -22.49 -6.99
C GLU A 250 -9.58 -21.13 -7.38
N ALA A 251 -8.86 -20.41 -8.25
CA ALA A 251 -9.34 -19.17 -8.81
C ALA A 251 -10.67 -19.48 -9.48
N ALA A 252 -11.78 -19.12 -8.81
CA ALA A 252 -13.09 -19.19 -9.40
C ALA A 252 -12.98 -18.46 -10.74
N ALA A 253 -13.18 -19.21 -11.83
CA ALA A 253 -13.07 -18.69 -13.19
C ALA A 253 -13.82 -17.35 -13.25
N PRO A 254 -13.29 -16.34 -13.98
CA PRO A 254 -13.94 -15.04 -14.06
C PRO A 254 -15.38 -15.28 -14.51
N ARG A 255 -16.32 -15.13 -13.57
CA ARG A 255 -17.73 -15.07 -13.92
C ARG A 255 -17.85 -13.82 -14.74
N THR A 256 -18.28 -13.95 -15.99
CA THR A 256 -18.62 -12.82 -16.83
C THR A 256 -19.64 -11.98 -16.07
N LEU A 257 -19.20 -10.86 -15.49
CA LEU A 257 -20.05 -10.01 -14.63
C LEU A 257 -21.10 -9.25 -15.46
N TRP A 258 -20.97 -9.26 -16.79
CA TRP A 258 -21.95 -8.69 -17.71
C TRP A 258 -21.84 -9.30 -19.12
N PRO A 259 -22.93 -9.74 -19.77
CA PRO A 259 -22.88 -10.09 -21.19
C PRO A 259 -22.60 -8.83 -22.03
N SER A 260 -21.62 -8.89 -22.93
CA SER A 260 -21.27 -7.80 -23.84
C SER A 260 -22.50 -7.33 -24.62
N SER A 261 -22.89 -6.07 -24.45
CA SER A 261 -23.97 -5.43 -25.20
C SER A 261 -23.52 -5.11 -26.63
N THR A 262 -23.25 -6.14 -27.42
CA THR A 262 -22.99 -6.01 -28.85
C THR A 262 -23.54 -7.23 -29.57
N GLU A 263 -24.86 -7.23 -29.78
CA GLU A 263 -25.54 -7.80 -30.95
C GLU A 263 -27.04 -7.60 -30.74
N GLY A 264 -27.66 -6.74 -31.56
CA GLY A 264 -29.11 -6.75 -31.67
C GLY A 264 -29.54 -8.05 -32.34
N VAL A 265 -30.66 -8.62 -31.89
CA VAL A 265 -31.69 -9.29 -32.72
C VAL A 265 -32.76 -9.94 -31.84
N HIS A 266 -34.00 -9.64 -32.22
CA HIS A 266 -35.25 -10.40 -32.10
C HIS A 266 -35.79 -10.87 -30.74
N VAL A 267 -36.99 -10.35 -30.48
CA VAL A 267 -38.01 -10.91 -29.59
C VAL A 267 -38.34 -12.34 -30.05
N SER A 268 -38.27 -13.28 -29.13
CA SER A 268 -39.02 -14.53 -29.19
C SER A 268 -39.57 -14.80 -27.79
N GLN A 269 -40.89 -14.75 -27.69
CA GLN A 269 -41.66 -15.21 -26.54
C GLN A 269 -41.53 -16.74 -26.48
N ASP A 270 -41.12 -17.28 -25.33
CA ASP A 270 -41.99 -18.19 -24.56
C ASP A 270 -41.37 -18.63 -23.22
N GLU A 271 -42.27 -19.04 -22.34
CA GLU A 271 -42.26 -19.05 -20.88
C GLU A 271 -41.51 -20.24 -20.25
N HIS A 272 -40.86 -20.02 -19.09
CA HIS A 272 -41.29 -20.63 -17.82
C HIS A 272 -40.61 -20.00 -16.59
N ALA A 273 -41.45 -19.70 -15.59
CA ALA A 273 -41.26 -18.75 -14.52
C ALA A 273 -40.64 -19.34 -13.24
N ALA A 274 -39.72 -18.59 -12.64
CA ALA A 274 -39.60 -18.46 -11.19
C ALA A 274 -39.75 -16.96 -10.88
N GLN A 275 -40.90 -16.60 -10.29
CA GLN A 275 -41.43 -15.23 -10.28
C GLN A 275 -40.58 -14.32 -9.39
N HIS A 276 -39.98 -13.32 -10.03
CA HIS A 276 -39.45 -12.10 -9.43
C HIS A 276 -40.66 -11.29 -8.94
N HIS A 277 -40.95 -11.31 -7.63
CA HIS A 277 -42.02 -10.45 -7.10
C HIS A 277 -41.46 -9.03 -6.91
N VAL A 278 -41.89 -8.13 -7.79
CA VAL A 278 -41.74 -6.68 -7.62
C VAL A 278 -43.08 -6.18 -7.06
N PRO A 279 -43.12 -5.55 -5.88
CA PRO A 279 -44.37 -5.08 -5.27
C PRO A 279 -45.13 -4.12 -6.20
N SER A 280 -46.45 -4.27 -6.25
CA SER A 280 -47.32 -3.43 -7.07
C SER A 280 -47.56 -2.05 -6.45
N PRO A 281 -47.96 -1.03 -7.25
CA PRO A 281 -48.24 0.32 -6.74
C PRO A 281 -49.43 0.32 -5.76
N GLY A 282 -49.14 0.25 -4.47
CA GLY A 282 -50.14 0.17 -3.38
C GLY A 282 -49.82 -0.83 -2.28
N GLU A 283 -48.83 -1.71 -2.47
CA GLU A 283 -48.35 -2.63 -1.45
C GLU A 283 -47.33 -1.89 -0.53
N PRO A 284 -47.55 -1.79 0.80
CA PRO A 284 -46.62 -1.08 1.67
C PRO A 284 -45.34 -1.88 1.86
N SER A 285 -44.27 -1.47 1.17
CA SER A 285 -42.94 -2.12 1.18
C SER A 285 -42.09 -1.80 2.42
N ILE A 286 -42.64 -1.13 3.43
CA ILE A 286 -41.89 -0.54 4.55
C ILE A 286 -42.63 -0.86 5.86
N PRO A 287 -42.06 -1.64 6.80
CA PRO A 287 -42.47 -1.58 8.20
C PRO A 287 -42.19 -0.16 8.71
N GLU A 288 -43.21 0.46 9.34
CA GLU A 288 -43.17 1.84 9.85
C GLU A 288 -41.81 2.16 10.50
N LEU A 289 -41.19 3.26 10.05
CA LEU A 289 -39.92 3.75 10.56
C LEU A 289 -40.10 4.20 12.02
N GLU A 290 -39.65 3.38 12.97
CA GLU A 290 -39.27 3.90 14.28
C GLU A 290 -38.10 4.86 14.05
N ALA A 291 -38.32 6.13 14.39
CA ALA A 291 -37.29 7.17 14.33
C ALA A 291 -36.25 6.89 15.43
N ASP A 292 -35.26 6.06 15.12
CA ASP A 292 -34.13 5.85 16.01
C ASP A 292 -33.11 6.99 15.84
N GLN A 293 -33.12 7.86 16.85
CA GLN A 293 -32.27 9.04 16.99
C GLN A 293 -30.90 8.63 17.50
N THR A 294 -30.04 8.03 16.68
CA THR A 294 -28.61 7.89 17.01
C THR A 294 -27.74 7.72 15.75
N GLU A 295 -27.88 8.61 14.76
CA GLU A 295 -26.77 8.83 13.81
C GLU A 295 -25.75 9.74 14.51
N ALA A 296 -24.60 9.19 14.90
CA ALA A 296 -23.47 10.00 15.34
C ALA A 296 -23.03 10.91 14.18
N PRO A 297 -22.83 12.22 14.43
CA PRO A 297 -22.41 13.15 13.38
C PRO A 297 -21.08 12.72 12.80
N ARG A 298 -20.89 13.01 11.51
CA ARG A 298 -19.67 12.62 10.82
C ARG A 298 -18.49 13.50 11.31
N PRO A 299 -17.26 12.96 11.43
CA PRO A 299 -16.11 13.73 11.91
C PRO A 299 -15.81 15.00 11.09
N GLU A 300 -16.17 15.01 9.80
CA GLU A 300 -16.03 16.20 8.95
C GLU A 300 -16.98 17.35 9.33
N GLU A 301 -18.16 17.04 9.90
CA GLU A 301 -19.10 18.04 10.41
C GLU A 301 -18.63 18.60 11.76
N GLU A 302 -18.01 17.77 12.61
CA GLU A 302 -17.36 18.22 13.86
C GLU A 302 -16.24 19.25 13.62
N ILE A 303 -15.42 19.04 12.58
CA ILE A 303 -14.33 19.97 12.23
C ILE A 303 -14.89 21.28 11.66
N ALA A 304 -15.94 21.20 10.83
CA ALA A 304 -16.58 22.37 10.25
C ALA A 304 -17.32 23.22 11.30
N ASP A 305 -17.95 22.59 12.30
CA ASP A 305 -18.60 23.30 13.40
C ASP A 305 -17.60 23.87 14.41
N ALA A 306 -16.49 23.19 14.67
CA ALA A 306 -15.41 23.74 15.50
C ALA A 306 -14.79 25.02 14.88
N LEU A 307 -14.61 25.03 13.55
CA LEU A 307 -14.12 26.21 12.82
C LEU A 307 -15.15 27.34 12.70
N ARG A 308 -16.45 27.03 12.86
CA ARG A 308 -17.55 28.02 12.84
C ARG A 308 -17.83 28.60 14.24
N ALA A 309 -17.37 27.92 15.29
CA ALA A 309 -17.59 28.29 16.69
C ALA A 309 -16.48 29.18 17.28
N GLU A 310 -15.44 29.57 16.53
CA GLU A 310 -14.50 30.60 16.97
C GLU A 310 -15.12 31.99 16.69
N PRO A 311 -15.60 32.73 17.71
CA PRO A 311 -15.93 34.13 17.50
C PRO A 311 -14.65 34.89 17.19
N ASP A 312 -14.70 35.69 16.13
CA ASP A 312 -13.66 36.63 15.69
C ASP A 312 -13.47 37.73 16.75
N ALA A 313 -12.82 37.38 17.86
CA ALA A 313 -12.59 38.27 18.99
C ALA A 313 -11.36 39.15 18.76
N ARG A 314 -11.32 39.88 17.63
CA ARG A 314 -10.44 41.06 17.47
C ARG A 314 -11.07 42.10 16.56
N ARG A 315 -12.10 42.80 17.04
CA ARG A 315 -12.39 44.16 16.59
C ARG A 315 -12.99 45.03 17.71
N GLY A 316 -12.19 46.01 18.12
CA GLY A 316 -12.66 47.32 18.56
C GLY A 316 -12.73 47.54 20.06
N ASP A 317 -11.66 48.11 20.64
CA ASP A 317 -11.84 49.29 21.47
C ASP A 317 -10.56 50.14 21.51
N SER A 318 -10.60 51.30 20.85
CA SER A 318 -9.71 52.42 21.15
C SER A 318 -10.26 53.70 20.54
N THR A 319 -11.22 54.33 21.21
CA THR A 319 -11.49 55.77 21.07
C THR A 319 -11.94 56.35 22.41
N HIS A 320 -11.23 57.43 22.83
CA HIS A 320 -11.46 58.34 23.97
C HIS A 320 -10.98 57.79 25.33
N GLU A 321 -10.09 58.42 26.09
CA GLU A 321 -9.64 59.83 26.26
C GLU A 321 -8.12 60.03 26.18
#